data_AF-A0A353PE47-F1
#
_entry.id   AF-A0A353PE47-F1
#
_cell.length_a   1.000
_cell.length_b   1.000
_cell.length_c   1.000
_cell.angle_alpha   90.00
_cell.angle_beta   90.00
_cell.angle_gamma   90.00
#
_symmetry.space_group_name_H-M   'P 1'
#
loop_
_entity.id
_entity.type
_entity.pdbx_description
1 polymer ?
#
loop_
_entity_poly.entity_id
_entity_poly.type
_entity_poly.pdbx_seq_one_letter_code
_entity_poly.pdbx_strand_id
1 'polypeptide(L)'
;NNNAYCQDNELSWLDWHLDEDRQRLFHYVRRLIALRQEHPVFRRKHFFQGRSIAGADVKDIMWLNPDGREMTTQDWDQEHRRSLAVFLGGEVLGELDAHGKQMTDDNFLLLLNADHEPMTFTLLKLNGRTRWQIVLDTTTEDGIGRPRHLRGGSRLTLGPRSLVLLREHSNHQEVDDEWSLLSP
;
A
#
# COMPACT_ATOMS: atom_id res chain seq x y z
N ASN A 1 -3.79 -25.32 18.08
CA ASN A 1 -3.80 -24.95 19.52
C ASN A 1 -3.44 -23.47 19.60
N ASN A 2 -4.32 -22.61 20.12
CA ASN A 2 -4.05 -21.17 20.27
C ASN A 2 -3.47 -20.80 21.66
N ASN A 3 -3.14 -21.78 22.50
CA ASN A 3 -2.62 -21.60 23.85
C ASN A 3 -1.56 -22.67 24.22
N ALA A 4 -0.52 -22.82 23.39
CA ALA A 4 0.50 -23.87 23.52
C ALA A 4 1.62 -23.58 24.57
N TYR A 5 1.34 -22.78 25.60
CA TYR A 5 2.35 -22.25 26.53
C TYR A 5 3.10 -23.31 27.36
N CYS A 6 2.48 -24.47 27.60
CA CYS A 6 3.07 -25.59 28.35
C CYS A 6 3.52 -26.75 27.47
N GLN A 7 3.58 -26.55 26.14
CA GLN A 7 4.00 -27.57 25.18
C GLN A 7 5.46 -27.33 24.79
N ASP A 8 6.34 -28.24 25.20
CA ASP A 8 7.73 -28.31 24.73
C ASP A 8 7.90 -29.58 23.90
N ASN A 9 7.39 -29.53 22.66
CA ASN A 9 7.38 -30.63 21.71
C ASN A 9 7.15 -30.09 20.29
N GLU A 10 7.01 -30.98 19.31
CA GLU A 10 6.85 -30.67 17.89
C GLU A 10 5.64 -29.77 17.56
N LEU A 11 4.67 -29.63 18.47
CA LEU A 11 3.56 -28.69 18.29
C LEU A 11 3.97 -27.22 18.47
N SER A 12 5.08 -26.96 19.16
CA SER A 12 5.58 -25.60 19.46
C SER A 12 6.98 -25.31 18.90
N TRP A 13 7.78 -26.34 18.60
CA TRP A 13 9.06 -26.17 17.95
C TRP A 13 8.91 -25.61 16.54
N LEU A 14 9.88 -24.80 16.10
CA LEU A 14 9.92 -24.29 14.73
C LEU A 14 10.32 -25.39 13.77
N ASP A 15 9.40 -25.78 12.90
CA ASP A 15 9.66 -26.69 11.80
C ASP A 15 10.27 -25.95 10.61
N TRP A 16 11.55 -26.23 10.33
CA TRP A 16 12.30 -25.63 9.23
C TRP A 16 12.19 -26.41 7.91
N HIS A 17 11.51 -27.56 7.89
CA HIS A 17 11.25 -28.29 6.65
C HIS A 17 10.04 -27.66 5.96
N LEU A 18 10.32 -26.70 5.08
CA LEU A 18 9.29 -25.97 4.35
C LEU A 18 8.92 -26.70 3.05
N ASP A 19 7.67 -27.12 2.94
CA ASP A 19 7.05 -27.49 1.66
C ASP A 19 6.92 -26.26 0.74
N GLU A 20 6.47 -26.49 -0.50
CA GLU A 20 6.37 -25.44 -1.51
C GLU A 20 5.46 -24.28 -1.07
N ASP A 21 4.34 -24.57 -0.41
CA ASP A 21 3.37 -23.58 0.05
C ASP A 21 3.97 -22.68 1.15
N ARG A 22 4.67 -23.29 2.12
CA ARG A 22 5.37 -22.57 3.19
C ARG A 22 6.53 -21.74 2.65
N GLN A 23 7.26 -22.24 1.64
CA GLN A 23 8.30 -21.47 0.96
C GLN A 23 7.71 -20.23 0.27
N ARG A 24 6.57 -20.38 -0.43
CA ARG A 24 5.87 -19.23 -1.06
C ARG A 24 5.46 -18.19 -0.01
N LEU A 25 4.86 -18.61 1.11
CA LEU A 25 4.52 -17.70 2.20
C LEU A 25 5.76 -17.01 2.79
N PHE A 26 6.87 -17.74 2.97
CA PHE A 26 8.13 -17.18 3.46
C PHE A 26 8.64 -16.06 2.55
N HIS A 27 8.69 -16.28 1.23
CA HIS A 27 9.12 -15.28 0.26
C HIS A 27 8.16 -14.09 0.19
N TYR A 28 6.86 -14.35 0.25
CA TYR A 28 5.82 -13.31 0.30
C TYR A 28 5.99 -12.39 1.52
N VAL A 29 6.14 -12.96 2.72
CA VAL A 29 6.35 -12.18 3.95
C VAL A 29 7.67 -11.41 3.91
N ARG A 30 8.75 -12.03 3.41
CA ARG A 30 10.04 -11.34 3.22
C ARG A 30 9.89 -10.11 2.32
N ARG A 31 9.14 -10.21 1.22
CA ARG A 31 8.84 -9.08 0.33
C ARG A 31 8.04 -7.99 1.03
N LEU A 32 7.01 -8.34 1.80
CA LEU A 32 6.25 -7.36 2.59
C LEU A 32 7.12 -6.60 3.60
N ILE A 33 8.03 -7.30 4.27
CA ILE A 33 8.99 -6.68 5.19
C ILE A 33 9.89 -5.70 4.45
N ALA A 34 10.43 -6.11 3.29
CA ALA A 34 11.27 -5.25 2.46
C ALA A 34 10.51 -3.99 2.02
N LEU A 35 9.30 -4.14 1.48
CA LEU A 35 8.43 -3.02 1.08
C LEU A 35 8.17 -2.05 2.23
N ARG A 36 7.87 -2.56 3.43
CA ARG A 36 7.69 -1.72 4.62
C ARG A 36 8.99 -1.01 5.02
N GLN A 37 10.14 -1.64 4.85
CA GLN A 37 11.44 -1.05 5.17
C GLN A 37 11.86 0.00 4.15
N GLU A 38 11.57 -0.20 2.87
CA GLU A 38 11.92 0.72 1.79
C GLU A 38 11.14 2.04 1.86
N HIS A 39 9.92 2.02 2.38
CA HIS A 39 9.01 3.16 2.36
C HIS A 39 8.71 3.73 3.76
N PRO A 40 9.33 4.88 4.14
CA PRO A 40 9.07 5.59 5.40
C PRO A 40 7.59 5.87 5.70
N VAL A 41 6.73 6.02 4.69
CA VAL A 41 5.30 6.29 4.88
C VAL A 41 4.60 5.20 5.71
N PHE A 42 5.13 3.96 5.70
CA PHE A 42 4.62 2.84 6.51
C PHE A 42 5.31 2.69 7.89
N ARG A 43 6.25 3.57 8.21
CA ARG A 43 7.09 3.51 9.43
C ARG A 43 7.28 4.88 10.10
N ARG A 44 6.31 5.78 9.90
CA ARG A 44 6.28 7.12 10.48
C ARG A 44 6.40 7.09 12.00
N LYS A 45 7.09 8.09 12.56
CA LYS A 45 7.17 8.34 14.01
C LYS A 45 5.94 9.09 14.52
N HIS A 46 5.26 9.85 13.65
CA HIS A 46 4.10 10.64 14.00
C HIS A 46 2.86 10.18 13.23
N PHE A 47 1.68 10.35 13.86
CA PHE A 47 0.40 10.09 13.21
C PHE A 47 0.18 11.01 12.02
N PHE A 48 -0.54 10.49 11.01
CA PHE A 48 -1.13 11.32 9.96
C PHE A 48 -2.17 12.28 10.56
N GLN A 49 -2.28 13.47 9.99
CA GLN A 49 -3.13 14.55 10.49
C GLN A 49 -4.37 14.84 9.62
N GLY A 50 -4.43 14.30 8.40
CA GLY A 50 -5.50 14.57 7.44
C GLY A 50 -5.48 16.01 6.92
N ARG A 51 -4.32 16.66 6.95
CA ARG A 51 -4.14 18.08 6.62
C ARG A 51 -3.47 18.24 5.27
N SER A 52 -3.83 19.29 4.55
CA SER A 52 -3.15 19.67 3.31
C SER A 52 -1.66 19.91 3.57
N ILE A 53 -0.84 19.36 2.69
CA ILE A 53 0.61 19.50 2.72
C ILE A 53 0.99 20.85 2.07
N ALA A 54 1.92 21.58 2.67
CA ALA A 54 2.22 22.97 2.28
C ALA A 54 2.59 23.10 0.78
N GLY A 55 1.74 23.77 0.00
CA GLY A 55 1.98 24.04 -1.43
C GLY A 55 1.29 23.08 -2.42
N ALA A 56 0.64 22.01 -1.93
CA ALA A 56 -0.18 21.12 -2.74
C ALA A 56 -1.54 20.89 -2.05
N ASP A 57 -2.64 20.86 -2.80
CA ASP A 57 -3.99 20.52 -2.29
C ASP A 57 -4.14 19.04 -1.87
N VAL A 58 -3.03 18.36 -1.56
CA VAL A 58 -2.99 16.94 -1.23
C VAL A 58 -2.78 16.78 0.28
N LYS A 59 -3.65 15.99 0.92
CA LYS A 59 -3.55 15.66 2.35
C LYS A 59 -2.51 14.56 2.59
N ASP A 60 -1.93 14.52 3.79
CA ASP A 60 -1.01 13.45 4.18
C ASP A 60 -1.71 12.07 4.30
N ILE A 61 -3.02 12.06 4.57
CA ILE A 61 -3.88 10.87 4.49
C ILE A 61 -5.26 11.24 3.95
N MET A 62 -5.87 10.36 3.15
CA MET A 62 -7.29 10.45 2.79
C MET A 62 -7.94 9.08 2.90
N TRP A 63 -9.07 9.01 3.59
CA TRP A 63 -9.92 7.82 3.62
C TRP A 63 -10.98 7.96 2.54
N LEU A 64 -11.09 6.98 1.67
CA LEU A 64 -11.89 7.06 0.46
C LEU A 64 -12.94 5.95 0.43
N ASN A 65 -14.12 6.32 -0.03
CA ASN A 65 -15.15 5.39 -0.48
C ASN A 65 -14.66 4.61 -1.72
N PRO A 66 -15.22 3.42 -2.01
CA PRO A 66 -14.93 2.72 -3.25
C PRO A 66 -15.18 3.55 -4.51
N ASP A 67 -16.06 4.55 -4.47
CA ASP A 67 -16.29 5.46 -5.60
C ASP A 67 -15.20 6.53 -5.80
N GLY A 68 -14.18 6.57 -4.92
CA GLY A 68 -13.04 7.48 -4.99
C GLY A 68 -13.24 8.83 -4.29
N ARG A 69 -14.40 9.07 -3.66
CA ARG A 69 -14.64 10.28 -2.85
C ARG A 69 -14.12 10.11 -1.43
N GLU A 70 -13.66 11.21 -0.82
CA GLU A 70 -13.29 11.21 0.59
C GLU A 70 -14.49 10.85 1.48
N MET A 71 -14.26 10.00 2.48
CA MET A 71 -15.26 9.54 3.42
C MET A 71 -15.72 10.69 4.31
N THR A 72 -17.03 10.87 4.41
CA THR A 72 -17.70 11.76 5.35
C THR A 72 -17.88 11.10 6.73
N THR A 73 -18.30 11.83 7.76
CA THR A 73 -18.65 11.22 9.05
C THR A 73 -19.75 10.15 8.91
N GLN A 74 -20.78 10.43 8.10
CA GLN A 74 -21.87 9.48 7.85
C GLN A 74 -21.40 8.21 7.14
N ASP A 75 -20.34 8.30 6.35
CA ASP A 75 -19.72 7.15 5.69
C ASP A 75 -19.04 6.21 6.68
N TRP A 76 -18.51 6.74 7.79
CA TRP A 76 -17.89 5.96 8.87
C TRP A 76 -18.89 5.20 9.74
N ASP A 77 -20.08 5.76 9.94
CA ASP A 77 -21.11 5.17 10.80
C ASP A 77 -21.87 4.00 10.14
N GLN A 78 -21.54 3.64 8.90
CA GLN A 78 -22.21 2.54 8.19
C GLN A 78 -21.58 1.18 8.54
N GLU A 79 -22.21 0.47 9.47
CA GLU A 79 -21.77 -0.84 9.99
C GLU A 79 -21.49 -1.92 8.92
N HIS A 80 -22.14 -1.84 7.76
CA HIS A 80 -22.02 -2.85 6.70
C HIS A 80 -20.88 -2.59 5.71
N ARG A 81 -20.11 -1.50 5.87
CA ARG A 81 -18.99 -1.23 4.99
C ARG A 81 -17.82 -2.13 5.29
N ARG A 82 -17.51 -3.00 4.33
CA ARG A 82 -16.38 -3.93 4.38
C ARG A 82 -15.28 -3.57 3.40
N SER A 83 -15.43 -2.45 2.68
CA SER A 83 -14.47 -2.01 1.66
C SER A 83 -14.19 -0.53 1.78
N LEU A 84 -12.91 -0.17 1.70
CA LEU A 84 -12.45 1.21 1.71
C LEU A 84 -11.13 1.33 0.94
N ALA A 85 -10.78 2.55 0.59
CA ALA A 85 -9.46 2.88 0.09
C ALA A 85 -8.77 3.92 0.99
N VAL A 86 -7.45 3.88 1.05
CA VAL A 86 -6.64 4.81 1.83
C VAL A 86 -5.55 5.37 0.94
N PHE A 87 -5.53 6.68 0.78
CA PHE A 87 -4.40 7.39 0.21
C PHE A 87 -3.43 7.80 1.30
N LEU A 88 -2.14 7.58 1.06
CA LEU A 88 -1.04 7.99 1.94
C LEU A 88 -0.10 8.89 1.16
N GLY A 89 0.03 10.13 1.61
CA GLY A 89 0.97 11.10 1.05
C GLY A 89 2.39 10.79 1.48
N GLY A 90 3.31 10.74 0.50
CA GLY A 90 4.73 10.47 0.71
C GLY A 90 5.50 11.63 1.32
N GLU A 91 4.93 12.85 1.34
CA GLU A 91 5.49 13.93 2.14
C GLU A 91 5.24 13.68 3.63
N VAL A 92 6.30 13.23 4.31
CA VAL A 92 6.24 12.92 5.74
C VAL A 92 6.39 14.21 6.54
N LEU A 93 5.30 14.96 6.66
CA LEU A 93 5.23 16.22 7.39
C LEU A 93 5.88 16.11 8.79
N GLY A 94 6.88 16.95 9.04
CA GLY A 94 7.54 17.06 10.34
C GLY A 94 8.54 15.96 10.67
N GLU A 95 8.85 15.04 9.74
CA GLU A 95 9.89 14.03 9.95
C GLU A 95 11.17 14.39 9.20
N LEU A 96 12.26 14.38 9.96
CA LEU A 96 13.61 14.56 9.46
C LEU A 96 14.36 13.22 9.55
N ASP A 97 15.23 12.98 8.57
CA ASP A 97 16.18 11.89 8.62
C ASP A 97 17.29 12.15 9.66
N ALA A 98 18.24 11.22 9.77
CA ALA A 98 19.37 11.34 10.68
C ALA A 98 20.26 12.59 10.42
N HIS A 99 20.12 13.23 9.26
CA HIS A 99 20.86 14.40 8.83
C HIS A 99 20.04 15.70 8.91
N GLY A 100 18.81 15.65 9.43
CA GLY A 100 17.94 16.81 9.53
C GLY A 100 17.26 17.19 8.20
N LYS A 101 17.30 16.32 7.18
CA LYS A 101 16.60 16.54 5.90
C LYS A 101 15.18 16.01 5.99
N GLN A 102 14.24 16.73 5.40
CA GLN A 102 12.85 16.29 5.31
C GLN A 102 12.76 14.92 4.63
N MET A 103 12.09 13.98 5.30
CA MET A 103 11.82 12.66 4.74
C MET A 103 10.70 12.76 3.71
N THR A 104 10.97 12.28 2.50
CA THR A 104 9.99 12.14 1.43
C THR A 104 9.95 10.69 0.96
N ASP A 105 8.80 10.29 0.45
CA ASP A 105 8.52 8.94 -0.04
C ASP A 105 7.58 9.05 -1.26
N ASP A 106 7.26 7.91 -1.86
CA ASP A 106 6.23 7.83 -2.88
C ASP A 106 4.82 7.98 -2.29
N ASN A 107 3.87 8.40 -3.11
CA ASN A 107 2.45 8.38 -2.75
C ASN A 107 1.86 6.98 -2.94
N PHE A 108 1.02 6.54 -2.01
CA PHE A 108 0.40 5.21 -2.06
C PHE A 108 -1.12 5.29 -2.02
N LEU A 109 -1.77 4.33 -2.69
CA LEU A 109 -3.20 4.08 -2.62
C LEU A 109 -3.43 2.61 -2.26
N LEU A 110 -3.91 2.37 -1.05
CA LEU A 110 -4.30 1.06 -0.56
C LEU A 110 -5.78 0.84 -0.84
N LEU A 111 -6.12 -0.27 -1.48
CA LEU A 111 -7.49 -0.73 -1.69
C LEU A 111 -7.72 -1.98 -0.85
N LEU A 112 -8.76 -1.98 -0.02
CA LEU A 112 -9.07 -3.09 0.86
C LEU A 112 -10.51 -3.53 0.64
N ASN A 113 -10.70 -4.77 0.19
CA ASN A 113 -11.98 -5.44 0.12
C ASN A 113 -12.05 -6.58 1.14
N ALA A 114 -12.59 -6.29 2.32
CA ALA A 114 -12.91 -7.32 3.30
C ALA A 114 -14.27 -7.96 3.06
N ASP A 115 -14.99 -7.67 1.97
CA ASP A 115 -16.23 -8.35 1.65
C ASP A 115 -15.99 -9.73 1.01
N HIS A 116 -17.01 -10.58 1.05
CA HIS A 116 -17.06 -11.88 0.38
C HIS A 116 -17.48 -11.78 -1.09
N GLU A 117 -17.84 -10.59 -1.55
CA GLU A 117 -18.15 -10.28 -2.94
C GLU A 117 -17.05 -9.40 -3.57
N PRO A 118 -16.87 -9.42 -4.90
CA PRO A 118 -15.99 -8.49 -5.58
C PRO A 118 -16.41 -7.03 -5.38
N MET A 119 -15.43 -6.12 -5.26
CA MET A 119 -15.67 -4.69 -5.10
C MET A 119 -14.93 -3.89 -6.16
N THR A 120 -15.61 -2.93 -6.78
CA THR A 120 -14.99 -2.05 -7.78
C THR A 120 -14.65 -0.71 -7.16
N PHE A 121 -13.38 -0.33 -7.28
CA PHE A 121 -12.83 0.93 -6.80
C PHE A 121 -12.58 1.89 -7.96
N THR A 122 -12.90 3.17 -7.78
CA THR A 122 -12.41 4.27 -8.60
C THR A 122 -11.10 4.76 -8.02
N LEU A 123 -10.03 4.71 -8.81
CA LEU A 123 -8.71 5.13 -8.34
C LEU A 123 -8.64 6.64 -8.14
N LEU A 124 -8.02 7.07 -7.04
CA LEU A 124 -7.86 8.49 -6.74
C LEU A 124 -7.16 9.21 -7.90
N LYS A 125 -7.65 10.40 -8.24
CA LYS A 125 -7.06 11.28 -9.25
C LYS A 125 -6.57 12.55 -8.56
N LEU A 126 -5.27 12.64 -8.29
CA LEU A 126 -4.65 13.83 -7.70
C LEU A 126 -4.55 14.96 -8.73
N ASN A 127 -4.16 14.62 -9.96
CA ASN A 127 -4.05 15.56 -11.07
C ASN A 127 -4.35 14.87 -12.42
N GLY A 128 -4.25 15.62 -13.53
CA GLY A 128 -4.51 15.09 -14.88
C GLY A 128 -3.52 14.00 -15.35
N ARG A 129 -2.37 13.87 -14.67
CA ARG A 129 -1.28 12.96 -15.02
C ARG A 129 -1.15 11.76 -14.08
N THR A 130 -1.88 11.71 -12.97
CA THR A 130 -1.81 10.61 -11.99
C THR A 130 -1.86 9.23 -12.66
N ARG A 131 -0.86 8.40 -12.35
CA ARG A 131 -0.73 7.01 -12.77
C ARG A 131 -0.40 6.16 -11.56
N TRP A 132 -1.04 5.01 -11.45
CA TRP A 132 -0.86 4.06 -10.37
C TRP A 132 -0.23 2.77 -10.89
N GLN A 133 0.76 2.26 -10.18
CA GLN A 133 1.37 0.95 -10.41
C GLN A 133 1.01 0.02 -9.26
N ILE A 134 0.59 -1.21 -9.55
CA ILE A 134 0.36 -2.21 -8.50
C ILE A 134 1.71 -2.71 -7.99
N VAL A 135 1.96 -2.56 -6.69
CA VAL A 135 3.19 -3.02 -6.02
C VAL A 135 2.97 -4.24 -5.13
N LEU A 136 1.72 -4.42 -4.66
CA LEU A 136 1.24 -5.59 -3.92
C LEU A 136 -0.17 -5.97 -4.37
N ASP A 137 -0.42 -7.25 -4.56
CA ASP A 137 -1.75 -7.82 -4.82
C ASP A 137 -1.89 -9.15 -4.06
N THR A 138 -2.79 -9.23 -3.08
CA THR A 138 -2.95 -10.47 -2.29
C THR A 138 -3.61 -11.60 -3.07
N THR A 139 -4.07 -11.36 -4.29
CA THR A 139 -4.66 -12.40 -5.16
C THR A 139 -3.62 -13.14 -6.00
N THR A 140 -2.35 -12.70 -5.98
CA THR A 140 -1.24 -13.39 -6.63
C THR A 140 -0.40 -14.16 -5.59
N GLU A 141 0.14 -15.32 -5.99
CA GLU A 141 0.88 -16.21 -5.10
C GLU A 141 2.17 -15.58 -4.54
N ASP A 142 2.81 -14.72 -5.33
CA ASP A 142 4.04 -14.01 -4.97
C ASP A 142 3.78 -12.59 -4.42
N GLY A 143 2.52 -12.17 -4.38
CA GLY A 143 2.11 -10.82 -4.02
C GLY A 143 2.49 -9.76 -5.04
N ILE A 144 3.05 -10.13 -6.19
CA ILE A 144 3.51 -9.18 -7.19
C ILE A 144 2.31 -8.78 -8.04
N GLY A 145 2.05 -7.48 -8.08
CA GLY A 145 1.06 -6.91 -8.99
C GLY A 145 1.46 -7.13 -10.45
N ARG A 146 0.47 -7.40 -11.31
CA ARG A 146 0.74 -7.42 -12.75
C ARG A 146 1.24 -6.05 -13.21
N PRO A 147 2.34 -5.97 -13.98
CA PRO A 147 2.90 -4.70 -14.42
C PRO A 147 1.91 -4.02 -15.36
N ARG A 148 1.23 -2.99 -14.85
CA ARG A 148 0.29 -2.16 -15.59
C ARG A 148 0.13 -0.82 -14.89
N HIS A 149 0.24 0.25 -15.68
CA HIS A 149 -0.10 1.59 -15.20
C HIS A 149 -1.61 1.83 -15.34
N LEU A 150 -2.23 2.20 -14.23
CA LEU A 150 -3.65 2.53 -14.15
C LEU A 150 -3.81 4.05 -14.06
N ARG A 151 -4.73 4.63 -14.83
CA ARG A 151 -4.95 6.08 -14.79
C ARG A 151 -5.73 6.47 -13.53
N GLY A 152 -5.40 7.61 -12.92
CA GLY A 152 -6.29 8.21 -11.91
C GLY A 152 -7.70 8.39 -12.47
N GLY A 153 -8.72 8.05 -11.70
CA GLY A 153 -10.13 8.03 -12.11
C GLY A 153 -10.55 6.78 -12.90
N SER A 154 -9.64 5.86 -13.24
CA SER A 154 -10.02 4.56 -13.80
C SER A 154 -10.58 3.63 -12.71
N ARG A 155 -11.24 2.54 -13.13
CA ARG A 155 -11.82 1.54 -12.21
C ARG A 155 -10.94 0.29 -12.12
N LEU A 156 -10.80 -0.25 -10.91
CA LEU A 156 -10.15 -1.52 -10.63
C LEU A 156 -11.08 -2.37 -9.75
N THR A 157 -11.34 -3.61 -10.17
CA THR A 157 -12.15 -4.56 -9.40
C THR A 157 -11.24 -5.49 -8.62
N LEU A 158 -11.43 -5.52 -7.30
CA LEU A 158 -10.79 -6.45 -6.39
C LEU A 158 -11.70 -7.67 -6.18
N GLY A 159 -11.09 -8.85 -6.11
CA GLY A 159 -11.78 -10.07 -5.70
C GLY A 159 -12.24 -10.01 -4.23
N PRO A 160 -13.01 -10.99 -3.76
CA PRO A 160 -13.40 -11.06 -2.36
C PRO A 160 -12.17 -11.24 -1.45
N ARG A 161 -12.24 -10.69 -0.23
CA ARG A 161 -11.19 -10.82 0.81
C ARG A 161 -9.78 -10.52 0.29
N SER A 162 -9.63 -9.41 -0.44
CA SER A 162 -8.38 -9.05 -1.09
C SER A 162 -7.94 -7.63 -0.79
N LEU A 163 -6.65 -7.39 -0.98
CA LEU A 163 -6.00 -6.11 -0.79
C LEU A 163 -5.04 -5.86 -1.96
N VAL A 164 -5.04 -4.63 -2.46
CA VAL A 164 -4.11 -4.17 -3.49
C VAL A 164 -3.46 -2.87 -3.02
N LEU A 165 -2.13 -2.81 -3.07
CA LEU A 165 -1.37 -1.59 -2.83
C LEU A 165 -0.86 -1.04 -4.16
N LEU A 166 -1.15 0.23 -4.38
CA LEU A 166 -0.73 0.97 -5.55
C LEU A 166 0.28 2.05 -5.13
N ARG A 167 1.27 2.28 -5.97
CA ARG A 167 2.22 3.38 -5.86
C ARG A 167 1.98 4.38 -6.99
N GLU A 168 2.00 5.67 -6.69
CA GLU A 168 1.93 6.71 -7.74
C GLU A 168 3.24 6.69 -8.54
N HIS A 169 3.11 6.65 -9.87
CA HIS A 169 4.25 6.80 -10.75
C HIS A 169 4.62 8.28 -10.86
N SER A 170 5.67 8.68 -10.16
CA SER A 170 6.29 9.99 -10.26
C SER A 170 7.22 10.00 -11.49
N ASN A 171 6.92 10.82 -12.51
CA ASN A 171 7.79 11.02 -13.69
C ASN A 171 9.20 11.56 -13.35
N HIS A 172 9.53 11.79 -12.08
CA HIS A 172 10.88 12.14 -11.65
C HIS A 172 11.89 11.01 -11.86
N GLN A 173 11.46 9.77 -12.08
CA GLN A 173 12.33 8.64 -12.42
C GLN A 173 12.69 8.52 -13.92
N GLU A 174 12.00 9.21 -14.84
CA GLU A 174 12.39 9.19 -16.27
C GLU A 174 13.78 9.79 -16.50
N VAL A 175 14.24 10.69 -15.63
CA VAL A 175 15.56 11.31 -15.77
C VAL A 175 16.66 10.33 -15.38
N ASP A 176 16.50 9.52 -14.33
CA ASP A 176 17.53 8.58 -13.88
C ASP A 176 17.63 7.32 -14.78
N ASP A 177 16.52 6.90 -15.41
CA ASP A 177 16.52 5.82 -16.40
C ASP A 177 17.13 6.25 -17.75
N GLU A 178 17.00 7.53 -18.15
CA GLU A 178 17.72 8.06 -19.33
C GLU A 178 19.24 8.16 -19.09
N TRP A 179 19.69 8.52 -17.88
CA TRP A 179 21.12 8.62 -17.56
C TRP A 179 21.81 7.27 -17.37
N SER A 180 21.08 6.23 -16.95
CA SER A 180 21.61 4.86 -16.82
C SER A 180 21.72 4.11 -18.15
N LEU A 181 21.00 4.57 -19.20
CA LEU A 181 21.14 4.08 -20.57
C LEU A 181 22.18 4.84 -21.42
N LEU A 182 22.68 5.98 -20.92
CA LEU A 182 23.64 6.85 -21.63
C LEU A 182 25.04 6.88 -20.99
N SER A 183 25.31 6.05 -19.99
CA SER A 183 26.67 5.85 -19.46
C SER A 183 27.35 4.65 -20.15
N PRO A 184 28.56 4.82 -20.73
CA PRO A 184 29.26 3.80 -21.53
C PRO A 184 29.77 2.60 -20.74
#